data_AF-A0A968MJH6-F1
#
_entry.id   AF-A0A968MJH6-F1
#
_cell.length_a   1.000
_cell.length_b   1.000
_cell.length_c   1.000
_cell.angle_alpha   90.00
_cell.angle_beta   90.00
_cell.angle_gamma   90.00
#
_symmetry.space_group_name_H-M   'P 1'
#
loop_
_entity.id
_entity.type
_entity.pdbx_description
1 polymer ?
#
loop_
_entity_poly.entity_id
_entity_poly.type
_entity_poly.pdbx_seq_one_letter_code
_entity_poly.pdbx_strand_id
1 'polypeptide(L)' 'MNQGRIWCVVNPTVGLPLFLGGVATISFVIHFAVLSNVTWFAAFWQG' A
#
# COMPACT_ATOMS: atom_id res chain seq x y z
N MET A 1 3.86 10.22 18.21
CA MET A 1 3.83 8.76 18.00
C MET A 1 3.78 8.08 19.37
N ASN A 2 2.61 7.71 19.87
CA ASN A 2 2.41 7.17 21.24
C ASN A 2 2.06 5.66 21.28
N GLN A 3 2.18 4.96 20.15
CA GLN A 3 1.73 3.56 19.99
C GLN A 3 2.87 2.53 19.95
N GLY A 4 4.06 2.86 20.49
CA GLY A 4 5.21 1.93 20.48
C GLY A 4 4.95 0.61 21.22
N ARG A 5 3.99 0.60 22.16
CA ARG A 5 3.59 -0.61 22.92
C ARG A 5 2.74 -1.60 22.13
N ILE A 6 2.39 -1.31 20.87
CA ILE A 6 1.61 -2.23 20.03
C ILE A 6 2.29 -3.60 19.87
N TRP A 7 3.62 -3.64 19.90
CA TRP A 7 4.39 -4.87 19.78
C TRP A 7 4.38 -5.75 21.04
N CYS A 8 3.83 -5.27 22.16
CA CYS A 8 3.57 -6.09 23.34
C CYS A 8 2.32 -6.96 23.18
N VAL A 9 1.44 -6.65 22.21
CA VAL A 9 0.18 -7.36 21.96
C VAL A 9 0.08 -7.92 20.54
N VAL A 10 0.97 -7.50 19.63
CA VAL A 10 1.10 -8.03 18.26
C VAL A 10 2.52 -8.51 18.06
N ASN A 11 2.70 -9.75 17.59
CA ASN A 11 4.03 -10.27 17.26
C ASN A 11 4.62 -9.50 16.05
N PRO A 12 5.78 -8.83 16.20
CA PRO A 12 6.37 -8.02 15.13
C PRO A 12 6.77 -8.83 13.89
N THR A 13 7.16 -10.11 14.03
CA THR A 13 7.53 -10.97 12.90
C THR A 13 6.35 -11.28 11.98
N VAL A 14 5.11 -11.12 12.45
CA VAL A 14 3.90 -11.26 11.61
C VAL A 14 3.30 -9.89 11.29
N GLY A 15 3.21 -9.00 12.28
CA GLY A 15 2.58 -7.69 12.13
C GLY A 15 3.33 -6.74 11.22
N LEU A 16 4.68 -6.71 11.26
CA LEU A 16 5.47 -5.85 10.37
C LEU A 16 5.37 -6.30 8.90
N PRO A 17 5.58 -7.59 8.55
CA PRO A 17 5.37 -8.03 7.18
C PRO A 17 3.93 -7.80 6.70
N LEU A 18 2.92 -8.03 7.54
CA LEU A 18 1.53 -7.80 7.17
C LEU A 18 1.25 -6.31 6.91
N PHE A 19 1.81 -5.42 7.74
CA PHE A 19 1.67 -3.97 7.55
C PHE A 19 2.29 -3.52 6.23
N LEU A 20 3.55 -3.89 5.99
CA LEU A 20 4.26 -3.51 4.76
C LEU A 20 3.61 -4.14 3.51
N GLY A 21 3.19 -5.40 3.61
CA GLY A 21 2.45 -6.09 2.56
C GLY A 21 1.12 -5.42 2.24
N GLY A 22 0.34 -5.08 3.27
CA GLY A 22 -0.93 -4.37 3.12
C GLY A 22 -0.76 -3.02 2.43
N VAL A 23 0.24 -2.23 2.85
CA VAL A 23 0.56 -0.94 2.21
C VAL A 23 0.95 -1.14 0.74
N ALA A 24 1.79 -2.13 0.45
CA ALA A 24 2.19 -2.43 -0.93
C ALA A 24 1.00 -2.83 -1.80
N THR A 25 0.14 -3.73 -1.32
CA THR A 25 -1.08 -4.15 -2.03
C THR A 25 -2.00 -2.96 -2.30
N ILE A 26 -2.25 -2.11 -1.31
CA ILE A 26 -3.09 -0.91 -1.48
C ILE A 26 -2.49 0.01 -2.54
N SER A 27 -1.18 0.24 -2.50
CA SER A 27 -0.50 1.08 -3.49
C SER A 27 -0.71 0.56 -4.92
N PHE A 28 -0.51 -0.75 -5.15
CA PHE A 28 -0.75 -1.36 -6.46
C PHE A 28 -2.20 -1.23 -6.92
N VAL A 29 -3.15 -1.47 -6.02
CA VAL A 29 -4.59 -1.36 -6.34
C VAL A 29 -4.94 0.07 -6.76
N ILE A 30 -4.45 1.08 -6.04
CA ILE A 30 -4.72 2.48 -6.41
C ILE A 30 -4.07 2.83 -7.75
N HIS A 31 -2.82 2.45 -7.99
CA HIS A 31 -2.18 2.71 -9.28
C HIS A 31 -2.93 2.05 -10.44
N PHE A 32 -3.37 0.80 -10.24
CA PHE A 32 -4.19 0.10 -11.23
C PHE A 32 -5.54 0.79 -11.46
N ALA A 33 -6.20 1.25 -10.41
CA ALA A 33 -7.46 1.98 -10.50
C ALA A 33 -7.29 3.30 -11.26
N VAL A 34 -6.23 4.07 -10.97
CA VAL A 34 -5.92 5.31 -11.70
C VAL A 34 -5.66 5.00 -13.17
N LEU A 35 -4.79 4.03 -13.49
CA LEU A 35 -4.53 3.63 -14.87
C LEU A 35 -5.82 3.28 -15.63
N SER A 36 -6.79 2.64 -14.97
CA SER A 36 -8.01 2.13 -15.61
C SER A 36 -9.15 3.14 -15.71
N ASN A 37 -9.14 4.21 -14.90
CA ASN A 37 -10.29 5.11 -14.76
C ASN A 37 -10.04 6.56 -15.18
N VAL A 38 -8.79 6.91 -15.53
CA VAL A 38 -8.48 8.26 -16.02
C VAL A 38 -7.68 8.21 -17.32
N THR A 39 -7.97 9.13 -18.23
CA THR A 39 -7.39 9.16 -19.58
C THR A 39 -5.95 9.67 -19.60
N TRP A 40 -5.59 10.57 -18.69
CA TRP A 40 -4.25 11.20 -18.68
C TRP A 40 -3.14 10.21 -18.31
N PHE A 41 -3.40 9.21 -17.47
CA PHE A 41 -2.37 8.26 -17.04
C PHE A 41 -2.03 7.26 -18.17
N ALA A 42 -3.04 6.81 -18.91
CA ALA A 42 -2.84 6.02 -20.13
C ALA A 42 -2.12 6.82 -21.22
N ALA A 43 -2.50 8.10 -21.40
CA ALA A 43 -1.82 8.99 -22.36
C ALA A 43 -0.33 9.19 -22.00
N PHE A 44 -0.01 9.37 -20.71
CA PHE A 44 1.39 9.45 -20.24
C PHE A 44 2.21 8.20 -20.59
N TRP A 45 1.61 7.00 -20.57
CA TRP A 45 2.30 5.77 -20.97
C TRP A 45 2.42 5.57 -22.48
N GLN A 46 1.65 6.29 -23.29
CA GLN A 46 1.70 6.20 -24.75
C GLN A 46 2.79 7.07 -25.39
N GLY A 47 3.40 8.00 -24.64
CA GLY A 47 4.45 8.91 -25.11
C GLY A 47 3.91 10.25 -25.56
#